data_AF-A0A940BU75-F1
#
_entry.id   AF-A0A940BU75-F1
#
_cell.length_a   1.000
_cell.length_b   1.000
_cell.length_c   1.000
_cell.angle_alpha   90.00
_cell.angle_beta   90.00
_cell.angle_gamma   90.00
#
_symmetry.space_group_name_H-M   'P 1'
#
loop_
_entity.id
_entity.type
_entity.pdbx_description
1 polymer ?
#
loop_
_entity_poly.entity_id
_entity_poly.type
_entity_poly.pdbx_seq_one_letter_code
_entity_poly.pdbx_strand_id
1 'polypeptide(L)'
;MKIEKISKMALYICIGIILVSFAAFLTIGYDNPVGDNNEPILTDIIMWLMYLLVIATAGLTIWSGIKGIASSKGTDPAASTGVPGGKVSLITWGLFVASVVVGFVLGIGEEAFTAADGTVTSAGWVTVVDAFCVSIGILTLAATAAVIVSMTGVLTKSAIKK
;
A
#
# COMPACT_ATOMS: atom_id res chain seq x y z
N MET A 1 7.44 24.75 -8.91
CA MET A 1 6.47 23.77 -9.47
C MET A 1 5.45 23.44 -8.39
N LYS A 2 4.14 23.45 -8.68
CA LYS A 2 3.12 23.11 -7.66
C LYS A 2 3.32 21.65 -7.20
N ILE A 3 3.35 21.40 -5.89
CA ILE A 3 3.55 20.06 -5.26
C ILE A 3 2.63 18.99 -5.87
N GLU A 4 1.40 19.38 -6.21
CA GLU A 4 0.42 18.50 -6.87
C GLU A 4 0.93 17.92 -8.21
N LYS A 5 1.67 18.70 -9.01
CA LYS A 5 2.21 18.23 -10.30
C LYS A 5 3.31 17.20 -10.10
N ILE A 6 4.13 17.36 -9.06
CA ILE A 6 5.21 16.41 -8.72
C ILE A 6 4.61 15.09 -8.25
N SER A 7 3.62 15.13 -7.38
CA SER A 7 2.94 13.92 -6.88
C SER A 7 2.23 13.16 -8.01
N LYS A 8 1.50 13.85 -8.89
CA LYS A 8 0.85 13.23 -10.05
C LYS A 8 1.86 12.61 -11.02
N MET A 9 2.97 13.30 -11.28
CA MET A 9 4.02 12.80 -12.16
C MET A 9 4.68 11.54 -11.58
N ALA A 10 5.01 11.53 -10.29
CA ALA A 10 5.57 10.37 -9.62
C ALA A 10 4.61 9.16 -9.70
N LEU A 11 3.31 9.37 -9.42
CA LEU A 11 2.30 8.32 -9.52
C LEU A 11 2.22 7.73 -10.94
N TYR A 12 2.16 8.58 -11.97
CA TYR A 12 2.06 8.11 -13.36
C TYR A 12 3.33 7.38 -13.82
N ILE A 13 4.50 7.82 -13.38
CA ILE A 13 5.75 7.11 -13.65
C ILE A 13 5.74 5.73 -13.00
N CYS A 14 5.33 5.64 -11.73
CA CYS A 14 5.22 4.35 -11.03
C CYS A 14 4.24 3.40 -11.74
N ILE A 15 3.04 3.87 -12.08
CA ILE A 15 2.05 3.07 -12.81
C ILE A 15 2.60 2.64 -14.17
N GLY A 16 3.24 3.55 -14.91
CA GLY A 16 3.83 3.27 -16.21
C GLY A 16 4.89 2.18 -16.17
N ILE A 17 5.82 2.25 -15.20
CA ILE A 17 6.87 1.23 -15.03
C ILE A 17 6.25 -0.14 -14.73
N ILE A 18 5.24 -0.20 -13.85
CA ILE A 18 4.55 -1.45 -13.50
C ILE A 18 3.85 -2.04 -14.73
N LEU A 19 3.05 -1.25 -15.45
CA LEU A 19 2.31 -1.72 -16.63
C LEU A 19 3.24 -2.20 -17.74
N VAL A 20 4.33 -1.47 -18.02
CA VAL A 20 5.30 -1.86 -19.05
C VAL A 20 6.01 -3.14 -18.66
N SER A 21 6.41 -3.29 -17.39
CA SER A 21 7.10 -4.49 -16.90
C SER A 21 6.19 -5.73 -16.97
N PHE A 22 4.92 -5.59 -16.57
CA PHE A 22 3.93 -6.66 -16.69
C PHE A 22 3.60 -6.98 -18.15
N ALA A 23 3.43 -5.99 -19.01
CA ALA A 23 3.19 -6.21 -20.43
C ALA A 23 4.36 -6.95 -21.10
N ALA A 24 5.60 -6.59 -20.77
CA ALA A 24 6.79 -7.28 -21.26
C ALA A 24 6.85 -8.73 -20.78
N PHE A 25 6.56 -8.99 -19.50
CA PHE A 25 6.51 -10.34 -18.96
C PHE A 25 5.43 -11.22 -19.60
N LEU A 26 4.24 -10.68 -19.87
CA LEU A 26 3.14 -11.43 -20.48
C LEU A 26 3.31 -11.66 -21.98
N THR A 27 4.25 -10.98 -22.64
CA THR A 27 4.41 -11.06 -24.11
C THR A 27 5.74 -11.65 -24.56
N ILE A 28 6.78 -11.63 -23.72
CA ILE A 28 8.14 -12.04 -24.09
C ILE A 28 8.57 -13.21 -23.20
N GLY A 29 9.25 -14.20 -23.79
CA GLY A 29 9.95 -15.22 -23.01
C GLY A 29 9.20 -16.53 -22.77
N TYR A 30 8.04 -16.73 -23.41
CA TYR A 30 7.32 -18.00 -23.44
C TYR A 30 7.85 -18.94 -24.54
N ASP A 31 9.17 -19.05 -24.68
CA ASP A 31 9.81 -19.95 -25.67
C ASP A 31 10.96 -20.75 -25.02
N ASN A 32 10.85 -20.98 -23.69
CA ASN A 32 11.84 -21.63 -22.85
C ASN A 32 11.23 -22.82 -22.09
N PRO A 33 11.26 -24.03 -22.66
CA PRO A 33 10.75 -25.22 -21.99
C PRO A 33 11.68 -25.64 -20.84
N VAL A 34 11.11 -25.72 -19.63
CA VAL A 34 11.77 -26.24 -18.42
C VAL A 34 10.89 -27.37 -17.88
N GLY A 35 11.20 -28.61 -18.25
CA GLY A 35 10.31 -29.75 -18.03
C GLY A 35 9.07 -29.70 -18.93
N ASP A 36 7.88 -29.93 -18.36
CA ASP A 36 6.58 -29.82 -19.07
C ASP A 36 6.02 -28.38 -19.11
N ASN A 37 6.67 -27.43 -18.43
CA ASN A 37 6.22 -26.05 -18.33
C ASN A 37 7.14 -25.09 -19.09
N ASN A 38 6.56 -24.00 -19.57
CA ASN A 38 7.29 -22.95 -20.27
C ASN A 38 7.49 -21.79 -19.30
N GLU A 39 8.71 -21.61 -18.80
CA GLU A 39 9.01 -20.59 -17.79
C GLU A 39 9.26 -19.24 -18.47
N PRO A 40 8.54 -18.17 -18.07
CA PRO A 40 8.76 -16.85 -18.66
C PRO A 40 10.15 -16.31 -18.29
N ILE A 41 10.98 -15.99 -19.28
CA ILE A 41 12.36 -15.52 -19.04
C ILE A 41 12.43 -14.19 -18.27
N LEU A 42 11.36 -13.38 -18.25
CA LEU A 42 11.32 -12.09 -17.55
C LEU A 42 10.90 -12.20 -16.08
N THR A 43 10.74 -13.40 -15.52
CA THR A 43 10.36 -13.60 -14.12
C THR A 43 11.28 -12.83 -13.15
N ASP A 44 12.60 -12.87 -13.40
CA ASP A 44 13.59 -12.16 -12.58
C ASP A 44 13.37 -10.64 -12.54
N ILE A 45 13.00 -10.04 -13.66
CA ILE A 45 12.75 -8.59 -13.74
C ILE A 45 11.58 -8.19 -12.85
N ILE A 46 10.51 -8.99 -12.84
CA ILE A 46 9.36 -8.77 -11.96
C ILE A 46 9.75 -8.96 -10.50
N MET A 47 10.56 -9.97 -10.18
CA MET A 47 11.02 -10.19 -8.81
C MET A 47 11.82 -8.99 -8.29
N TRP A 48 12.75 -8.45 -9.10
CA TRP A 48 13.48 -7.22 -8.75
C TRP A 48 12.57 -6.01 -8.57
N LEU A 49 11.57 -5.84 -9.45
CA LEU A 49 10.60 -4.76 -9.35
C LEU A 49 9.78 -4.85 -8.06
N MET A 50 9.35 -6.07 -7.69
CA MET A 50 8.65 -6.32 -6.42
C MET A 50 9.50 -5.90 -5.22
N TYR A 51 10.75 -6.38 -5.13
CA TYR A 51 11.63 -6.03 -4.00
C TYR A 51 11.88 -4.52 -3.92
N LEU A 52 12.09 -3.85 -5.05
CA LEU A 52 12.29 -2.40 -5.09
C LEU A 52 11.06 -1.65 -4.57
N LEU A 53 9.86 -2.03 -5.01
CA LEU A 53 8.61 -1.40 -4.57
C LEU A 53 8.36 -1.62 -3.08
N VAL A 54 8.62 -2.83 -2.56
CA VAL A 54 8.48 -3.14 -1.14
C VAL A 54 9.44 -2.28 -0.31
N ILE A 55 10.72 -2.22 -0.67
CA ILE A 55 11.72 -1.42 0.06
C ILE A 55 11.36 0.07 0.02
N ALA A 56 10.99 0.59 -1.15
CA ALA A 56 10.63 2.00 -1.32
C ALA A 56 9.39 2.37 -0.50
N THR A 57 8.33 1.56 -0.55
CA THR A 57 7.09 1.83 0.19
C THR A 57 7.24 1.66 1.69
N ALA A 58 7.99 0.64 2.16
CA ALA A 58 8.32 0.49 3.56
C ALA A 58 9.12 1.69 4.09
N GLY A 59 10.14 2.13 3.35
CA GLY A 59 10.95 3.31 3.70
C GLY A 59 10.12 4.58 3.76
N LEU A 60 9.25 4.82 2.78
CA LEU A 60 8.33 5.98 2.76
C LEU A 60 7.32 5.93 3.91
N THR A 61 6.82 4.75 4.26
CA THR A 61 5.86 4.55 5.36
C THR A 61 6.51 4.90 6.69
N ILE A 62 7.71 4.40 6.96
CA ILE A 62 8.48 4.72 8.17
C ILE A 62 8.80 6.22 8.23
N TRP A 63 9.31 6.78 7.12
CA TRP A 63 9.63 8.21 7.03
C TRP A 63 8.40 9.10 7.27
N SER A 64 7.27 8.74 6.66
CA SER A 64 5.98 9.42 6.85
C SER A 64 5.53 9.35 8.30
N GLY A 65 5.74 8.22 8.98
CA GLY A 65 5.40 8.05 10.39
C GLY A 65 6.22 8.95 11.30
N ILE A 66 7.55 8.91 11.14
CA ILE A 66 8.47 9.74 11.92
C ILE A 66 8.15 11.23 11.71
N LYS A 67 7.99 11.65 10.44
CA LYS A 67 7.68 13.04 10.12
C LYS A 67 6.29 13.44 10.63
N GLY A 68 5.30 12.56 10.51
CA GLY A 68 3.94 12.79 11.00
C GLY A 68 3.88 13.00 12.52
N ILE A 69 4.64 12.20 13.28
CA ILE A 69 4.77 12.34 14.73
C ILE A 69 5.57 13.60 15.07
N ALA A 70 6.70 13.86 14.40
CA ALA A 70 7.53 15.04 14.64
C ALA A 70 6.76 16.35 14.37
N SER A 71 6.00 16.42 13.28
CA SER A 71 5.18 17.58 12.94
C SER A 71 3.97 17.77 13.87
N SER A 72 3.55 16.75 14.62
CA SER A 72 2.47 16.87 15.61
C SER A 72 2.91 17.51 16.94
N LYS A 73 4.22 17.61 17.21
CA LYS A 73 4.79 18.08 18.49
C LYS A 73 5.12 19.57 18.56
N GLY A 74 5.18 20.30 17.44
CA GLY A 74 5.91 21.58 17.40
C GLY A 74 5.14 22.82 16.92
N THR A 75 3.98 22.70 16.27
CA THR A 75 3.27 23.89 15.76
C THR A 75 1.80 23.55 15.63
N ASP A 76 0.94 24.40 16.17
CA ASP A 76 -0.51 24.26 16.05
C ASP A 76 -0.91 24.35 14.56
N PRO A 77 -1.22 23.22 13.88
CA PRO A 77 -1.55 23.24 12.45
C PRO A 77 -2.93 23.89 12.22
N ALA A 78 -3.72 24.07 13.28
CA ALA A 78 -5.01 24.74 13.23
C ALA A 78 -4.85 26.24 12.92
N ALA A 79 -3.70 26.84 13.23
CA ALA A 79 -3.44 28.26 12.95
C ALA A 79 -3.30 28.58 11.45
N SER A 80 -3.01 27.57 10.60
CA SER A 80 -2.83 27.76 9.15
C SER A 80 -3.93 27.14 8.30
N THR A 81 -4.63 26.11 8.79
CA THR A 81 -5.58 25.33 7.97
C THR A 81 -6.93 25.05 8.64
N GLY A 82 -7.10 25.41 9.93
CA GLY A 82 -8.30 25.08 10.72
C GLY A 82 -8.52 23.59 10.99
N VAL A 83 -7.66 22.71 10.46
CA VAL A 83 -7.74 21.24 10.63
C VAL A 83 -6.65 20.78 11.59
N PRO A 84 -6.97 20.05 12.68
CA PRO A 84 -5.96 19.51 13.59
C PRO A 84 -5.12 18.41 12.93
N GLY A 85 -4.07 18.79 12.22
CA GLY A 85 -3.22 17.87 11.45
C GLY A 85 -2.63 16.71 12.29
N GLY A 86 -2.33 16.98 13.57
CA GLY A 86 -1.87 15.94 14.50
C GLY A 86 -2.92 14.85 14.78
N LYS A 87 -4.20 15.23 14.91
CA LYS A 87 -5.28 14.26 15.16
C LYS A 87 -5.57 13.40 13.93
N VAL A 88 -5.56 14.01 12.74
CA VAL A 88 -5.77 13.28 11.48
C VAL A 88 -4.63 12.26 11.27
N SER A 89 -3.38 12.67 11.46
CA SER A 89 -2.23 11.77 11.35
C SER A 89 -2.32 10.58 12.34
N LEU A 90 -2.69 10.85 13.60
CA LEU A 90 -2.81 9.81 14.62
C LEU A 90 -3.94 8.83 14.32
N ILE A 91 -5.09 9.32 13.85
CA ILE A 91 -6.21 8.46 13.43
C ILE A 91 -5.82 7.59 12.22
N THR A 92 -5.13 8.17 11.23
CA THR A 92 -4.67 7.41 10.04
C THR A 92 -3.69 6.31 10.41
N TRP A 93 -2.71 6.61 11.29
CA TRP A 93 -1.78 5.60 11.79
C TRP A 93 -2.47 4.53 12.65
N GLY A 94 -3.41 4.95 13.50
CA GLY A 94 -4.21 4.03 14.30
C GLY A 94 -5.03 3.08 13.42
N LEU A 95 -5.65 3.60 12.36
CA LEU A 95 -6.41 2.79 11.41
C LEU A 95 -5.52 1.79 10.65
N PHE A 96 -4.33 2.22 10.20
CA PHE A 96 -3.36 1.34 9.53
C PHE A 96 -2.88 0.22 10.46
N VAL A 97 -2.50 0.53 11.70
CA VAL A 97 -2.06 -0.50 12.66
C VAL A 97 -3.21 -1.43 13.00
N ALA A 98 -4.41 -0.91 13.22
CA ALA A 98 -5.59 -1.72 13.50
C ALA A 98 -5.92 -2.68 12.35
N SER A 99 -5.84 -2.23 11.09
CA SER A 99 -6.13 -3.10 9.94
C SER A 99 -5.09 -4.22 9.77
N VAL A 100 -3.82 -3.95 10.05
CA VAL A 100 -2.77 -4.99 10.07
C VAL A 100 -3.00 -5.99 11.20
N VAL A 101 -3.36 -5.52 12.41
CA VAL A 101 -3.67 -6.41 13.54
C VAL A 101 -4.86 -7.30 13.24
N VAL A 102 -5.92 -6.76 12.62
CA VAL A 102 -7.07 -7.55 12.18
C VAL A 102 -6.63 -8.64 11.20
N GLY A 103 -5.83 -8.30 10.19
CA GLY A 103 -5.30 -9.28 9.25
C GLY A 103 -4.47 -10.36 9.94
N PHE A 104 -3.60 -9.97 10.88
CA PHE A 104 -2.76 -10.91 11.61
C PHE A 104 -3.57 -11.87 12.48
N VAL A 105 -4.63 -11.39 13.15
CA VAL A 105 -5.51 -12.23 13.97
C VAL A 105 -6.28 -13.24 13.11
N LEU A 106 -6.69 -12.85 11.90
CA LEU A 106 -7.38 -13.75 10.97
C LEU A 106 -6.46 -14.85 10.42
N GLY A 107 -5.18 -14.54 10.22
CA GLY A 107 -4.19 -15.52 9.73
C GLY A 107 -3.57 -16.41 10.82
N ILE A 108 -4.05 -16.34 12.08
CA ILE A 108 -3.54 -17.26 13.12
C ILE A 108 -3.95 -18.69 12.78
N GLY A 109 -2.95 -19.57 12.66
CA GLY A 109 -3.15 -20.98 12.38
C GLY A 109 -3.02 -21.36 10.90
N GLU A 110 -2.41 -20.51 10.09
CA GLU A 110 -2.05 -20.87 8.72
C GLU A 110 -0.95 -21.93 8.66
N GLU A 111 -0.97 -22.72 7.58
CA GLU A 111 0.02 -23.74 7.30
C GLU A 111 1.18 -23.15 6.47
N ALA A 112 2.32 -23.83 6.50
CA ALA A 112 3.46 -23.45 5.66
C ALA A 112 3.12 -23.57 4.17
N PHE A 113 3.53 -22.58 3.39
CA PHE A 113 3.33 -22.57 1.94
C PHE A 113 4.56 -23.16 1.24
N THR A 114 4.35 -24.10 0.32
CA THR A 114 5.41 -24.64 -0.54
C THR A 114 5.21 -24.14 -1.96
N ALA A 115 6.18 -23.38 -2.47
CA ALA A 115 6.17 -22.89 -3.84
C ALA A 115 6.46 -24.03 -4.84
N ALA A 116 6.17 -23.79 -6.12
CA ALA A 116 6.31 -24.79 -7.18
C ALA A 116 7.75 -25.28 -7.40
N ASP A 117 8.74 -24.49 -6.97
CA ASP A 117 10.17 -24.80 -6.98
C ASP A 117 10.63 -25.63 -5.75
N GLY A 118 9.72 -25.93 -4.82
CA GLY A 118 10.01 -26.63 -3.57
C GLY A 118 10.44 -25.71 -2.42
N THR A 119 10.50 -24.39 -2.62
CA THR A 119 10.84 -23.43 -1.56
C THR A 119 9.71 -23.36 -0.54
N VAL A 120 10.02 -23.63 0.73
CA VAL A 120 9.06 -23.59 1.84
C VAL A 120 9.11 -22.24 2.57
N THR A 121 7.96 -21.58 2.64
CA THR A 121 7.74 -20.37 3.45
C THR A 121 7.04 -20.78 4.73
N SER A 122 7.60 -20.41 5.89
CA SER A 122 7.00 -20.77 7.18
C SER A 122 5.65 -20.10 7.38
N ALA A 123 4.75 -20.78 8.10
CA ALA A 123 3.41 -20.29 8.45
C ALA A 123 3.42 -18.84 8.94
N GLY A 124 4.37 -18.48 9.82
CA GLY A 124 4.47 -17.12 10.34
C GLY A 124 4.72 -16.05 9.27
N TRP A 125 5.50 -16.34 8.24
CA TRP A 125 5.71 -15.40 7.12
C TRP A 125 4.50 -15.33 6.19
N VAL A 126 3.80 -16.45 6.00
CA VAL A 126 2.53 -16.48 5.26
C VAL A 126 1.51 -15.57 5.95
N THR A 127 1.36 -15.70 7.27
CA THR A 127 0.45 -14.88 8.07
C THR A 127 0.79 -13.39 8.03
N VAL A 128 2.08 -13.04 8.03
CA VAL A 128 2.48 -11.63 7.91
C VAL A 128 2.08 -11.07 6.55
N VAL A 129 2.31 -11.81 5.46
CA VAL A 129 1.93 -11.37 4.11
C VAL A 129 0.41 -11.25 4.00
N ASP A 130 -0.34 -12.24 4.49
CA ASP A 130 -1.80 -12.21 4.46
C ASP A 130 -2.38 -11.06 5.29
N ALA A 131 -1.77 -10.75 6.44
CA ALA A 131 -2.14 -9.61 7.25
C ALA A 131 -2.05 -8.28 6.48
N PHE A 132 -1.04 -8.10 5.64
CA PHE A 132 -0.93 -6.94 4.76
C PHE A 132 -1.97 -6.97 3.63
N CYS A 133 -2.27 -8.13 3.05
CA CYS A 133 -3.33 -8.28 2.05
C CYS A 133 -4.70 -7.87 2.59
N VAL A 134 -5.08 -8.37 3.76
CA VAL A 134 -6.33 -8.00 4.45
C VAL A 134 -6.34 -6.51 4.78
N SER A 135 -5.22 -5.97 5.28
CA SER A 135 -5.09 -4.54 5.60
C SER A 135 -5.31 -3.65 4.36
N ILE A 136 -4.76 -4.02 3.20
CA ILE A 136 -4.99 -3.31 1.93
C ILE A 136 -6.50 -3.30 1.59
N GLY A 137 -7.18 -4.43 1.74
CA GLY A 137 -8.63 -4.52 1.50
C GLY A 137 -9.43 -3.58 2.40
N ILE A 138 -9.18 -3.61 3.70
CA ILE A 138 -9.85 -2.75 4.70
C ILE A 138 -9.62 -1.27 4.38
N LEU A 139 -8.37 -0.88 4.17
CA LEU A 139 -8.00 0.52 3.93
C LEU A 139 -8.56 1.03 2.60
N THR A 140 -8.59 0.19 1.57
CA THR A 140 -9.19 0.53 0.27
C THR A 140 -10.69 0.77 0.41
N LEU A 141 -11.41 -0.12 1.10
CA LEU A 141 -12.84 0.06 1.35
C LEU A 141 -13.14 1.33 2.16
N ALA A 142 -12.35 1.58 3.22
CA ALA A 142 -12.47 2.78 4.03
C ALA A 142 -12.22 4.06 3.20
N ALA A 143 -11.19 4.05 2.34
CA ALA A 143 -10.89 5.16 1.44
C ALA A 143 -12.02 5.41 0.43
N THR A 144 -12.55 4.36 -0.20
CA THR A 144 -13.66 4.47 -1.15
C THR A 144 -14.91 5.02 -0.45
N ALA A 145 -15.26 4.52 0.74
CA ALA A 145 -16.37 5.05 1.53
C ALA A 145 -16.18 6.54 1.87
N ALA A 146 -14.98 6.93 2.28
CA ALA A 146 -14.67 8.33 2.58
C ALA A 146 -14.80 9.25 1.35
N VAL A 147 -14.36 8.79 0.16
CA VAL A 147 -14.52 9.53 -1.09
C VAL A 147 -16.00 9.71 -1.44
N ILE A 148 -16.80 8.65 -1.33
CA ILE A 148 -18.25 8.71 -1.59
C ILE A 148 -18.91 9.74 -0.65
N VAL A 149 -18.64 9.65 0.66
CA VAL A 149 -19.19 10.60 1.64
C VAL A 149 -18.75 12.03 1.34
N SER A 150 -17.49 12.23 0.97
CA SER A 150 -16.97 13.55 0.58
C SER A 150 -17.71 14.13 -0.63
N MET A 151 -17.96 13.32 -1.66
CA MET A 151 -18.70 13.72 -2.85
C MET A 151 -20.19 14.02 -2.59
N THR A 152 -20.81 13.37 -1.59
CA THR A 152 -22.23 13.62 -1.26
C THR A 152 -22.50 14.96 -0.58
N GLY A 153 -21.47 15.68 -0.11
CA GLY A 153 -21.63 17.01 0.51
C GLY A 153 -22.40 17.01 1.85
N VAL A 154 -22.63 15.84 2.46
CA VAL A 154 -23.31 15.72 3.76
C VAL A 154 -22.51 16.44 4.86
N LEU A 155 -21.17 16.37 4.77
CA LEU A 155 -20.26 17.01 5.72
C LEU A 155 -20.21 18.54 5.57
N THR A 156 -20.36 19.08 4.36
CA THR A 156 -20.41 20.53 4.11
C THR A 156 -21.77 21.14 4.50
N LYS A 157 -22.88 20.45 4.26
CA LYS A 157 -24.21 20.91 4.71
C LYS A 157 -24.35 20.97 6.24
N SER A 158 -23.71 20.04 6.93
CA SER A 158 -23.76 19.98 8.41
C SER A 158 -22.96 21.09 9.09
N ALA A 159 -21.94 21.65 8.41
CA ALA A 159 -21.11 22.73 8.93
C ALA A 159 -21.74 24.13 8.79
N ILE A 160 -22.67 24.34 7.85
CA ILE A 160 -23.37 25.62 7.63
C ILE A 160 -24.51 25.85 8.65
N LYS A 161 -24.88 24.82 9.41
CA LYS A 161 -25.99 24.85 10.38
C LYS A 161 -25.60 25.20 11.82
N LYS A 162 -24.33 25.58 12.05
CA LYS A 162 -23.83 26.13 13.31
C LYS A 162 -23.52 27.60 13.13
#